data_AF-A0A0M6YKQ8-F1
#
_entry.id   AF-A0A0M6YKQ8-F1
#
_cell.length_a   1.000
_cell.length_b   1.000
_cell.length_c   1.000
_cell.angle_alpha   90.00
_cell.angle_beta   90.00
_cell.angle_gamma   90.00
#
_symmetry.space_group_name_H-M   'P 1'
#
loop_
_entity.id
_entity.type
_entity.pdbx_description
1 polymer ?
#
loop_
_entity_poly.entity_id
_entity_poly.type
_entity_poly.pdbx_seq_one_letter_code
_entity_poly.pdbx_strand_id
1 'polypeptide(L)'
;MPRDTDHPPRYAEFFAGGGMVRAALSGRWDCALANDIDPMKCAVYADNWGDDHLIQGDIADLDEMRLRQPIDLYWASSPCQDFSLAGNGSGLGGQRSGVFLTWIAKIRATLADGHAPAIIAFENVMGLVTRNGGRDFAAVVTALSDLGYRVGGLEIDARDFVPQSRPRLFVIAVRADLDMADLTAAGPDGPYHTRRLTDFVARAPARIRKTWHWWRHAAPTNLGPTLAQMIDAAPDTPWFDAQTRRNLTAMMSPPSLSRLQTARAAGGVQVGTLYRRGRPGPSGVVRQRAEVRFDGIAGCLRTPAGGSSRQTLLLIEGGKLRARLLSTREAARLMGLPDSYRMPRNYNAAYKVAGDGVVVPVVQYLDETLFQPVMARAQVRA
;
A
#
# COMPACT_ATOMS: atom_id res chain seq x y z
N MET A 1 29.47 15.13 -9.28
CA MET A 1 28.83 16.41 -9.67
C MET A 1 28.09 16.89 -8.43
N PRO A 2 28.41 18.08 -7.88
CA PRO A 2 27.59 18.68 -6.83
C PRO A 2 26.15 18.80 -7.32
N ARG A 3 25.18 18.55 -6.44
CA ARG A 3 23.77 18.62 -6.81
C ARG A 3 23.33 20.08 -6.92
N ASP A 4 22.65 20.38 -8.01
CA ASP A 4 21.92 21.63 -8.16
C ASP A 4 20.72 21.61 -7.20
N THR A 5 20.70 22.52 -6.23
CA THR A 5 19.62 22.64 -5.24
C THR A 5 18.35 23.23 -5.82
N ASP A 6 18.37 23.70 -7.08
CA ASP A 6 17.22 24.30 -7.76
C ASP A 6 16.22 23.27 -8.31
N HIS A 7 16.53 21.97 -8.25
CA HIS A 7 15.65 20.91 -8.79
C HIS A 7 15.06 20.00 -7.71
N PRO A 8 13.77 19.58 -7.86
CA PRO A 8 13.15 18.63 -6.95
C PRO A 8 13.90 17.29 -6.95
N PRO A 9 13.94 16.56 -5.82
CA PRO A 9 14.47 15.20 -5.80
C PRO A 9 13.69 14.30 -6.76
N ARG A 10 14.38 13.34 -7.38
CA ARG A 10 13.81 12.51 -8.46
C ARG A 10 13.49 11.10 -7.96
N TYR A 11 12.42 10.49 -8.47
CA TYR A 11 12.05 9.11 -8.08
C TYR A 11 11.75 8.21 -9.27
N ALA A 12 11.93 6.90 -9.08
CA ALA A 12 11.43 5.85 -9.96
C ALA A 12 10.36 5.00 -9.25
N GLU A 13 9.21 4.82 -9.90
CA GLU A 13 8.05 4.09 -9.39
C GLU A 13 7.90 2.75 -10.11
N PHE A 14 8.26 1.66 -9.44
CA PHE A 14 8.11 0.31 -9.94
C PHE A 14 6.80 -0.32 -9.45
N PHE A 15 6.15 -1.10 -10.32
CA PHE A 15 4.81 -1.64 -10.08
C PHE A 15 3.81 -0.51 -9.83
N ALA A 16 3.87 0.52 -10.68
CA ALA A 16 3.25 1.83 -10.47
C ALA A 16 1.71 1.78 -10.41
N GLY A 17 1.10 0.75 -11.00
CA GLY A 17 -0.34 0.63 -11.12
C GLY A 17 -0.97 1.89 -11.72
N GLY A 18 -1.91 2.49 -10.99
CA GLY A 18 -2.56 3.76 -11.39
C GLY A 18 -1.78 5.03 -11.01
N GLY A 19 -0.56 4.93 -10.48
CA GLY A 19 0.29 6.07 -10.10
C GLY A 19 -0.11 6.72 -8.78
N MET A 20 -0.43 5.93 -7.76
CA MET A 20 -0.77 6.48 -6.43
C MET A 20 0.47 7.00 -5.69
N VAL A 21 1.67 6.49 -5.97
CA VAL A 21 2.91 7.08 -5.42
C VAL A 21 3.17 8.41 -6.12
N ARG A 22 2.96 8.48 -7.45
CA ARG A 22 2.99 9.76 -8.17
C ARG A 22 2.01 10.78 -7.62
N ALA A 23 0.78 10.39 -7.33
CA ALA A 23 -0.19 11.28 -6.68
C ALA A 23 0.31 11.80 -5.32
N ALA A 24 1.00 10.96 -4.54
CA ALA A 24 1.51 11.33 -3.22
C ALA A 24 2.73 12.25 -3.26
N LEU A 25 3.64 12.03 -4.20
CA LEU A 25 4.92 12.76 -4.30
C LEU A 25 4.83 14.01 -5.20
N SER A 26 3.71 14.17 -5.93
CA SER A 26 3.47 15.29 -6.84
C SER A 26 3.73 16.66 -6.18
N GLY A 27 4.50 17.50 -6.86
CA GLY A 27 4.83 18.86 -6.41
C GLY A 27 6.00 18.95 -5.43
N ARG A 28 6.52 17.83 -4.92
CA ARG A 28 7.75 17.76 -4.10
C ARG A 28 8.84 16.90 -4.72
N TRP A 29 8.49 16.05 -5.68
CA TRP A 29 9.41 15.19 -6.40
C TRP A 29 9.09 15.15 -7.89
N ASP A 30 10.13 14.89 -8.69
CA ASP A 30 10.01 14.67 -10.12
C ASP A 30 10.04 13.17 -10.45
N CYS A 31 9.06 12.71 -11.22
CA CYS A 31 9.03 11.34 -11.71
C CYS A 31 10.07 11.17 -12.81
N ALA A 32 11.12 10.38 -12.56
CA ALA A 32 12.12 10.05 -13.57
C ALA A 32 11.71 8.85 -14.42
N LEU A 33 10.99 7.90 -13.81
CA LEU A 33 10.56 6.65 -14.42
C LEU A 33 9.37 6.06 -13.67
N ALA A 34 8.45 5.44 -14.39
CA ALA A 34 7.43 4.55 -13.86
C ALA A 34 7.39 3.25 -14.67
N ASN A 35 7.15 2.11 -14.04
CA ASN A 35 7.01 0.83 -14.72
C ASN A 35 5.84 0.01 -14.14
N ASP A 36 5.04 -0.57 -15.03
CA ASP A 36 4.04 -1.59 -14.68
C ASP A 36 3.82 -2.54 -15.87
N ILE A 37 3.44 -3.78 -15.59
CA ILE A 37 3.20 -4.81 -16.61
C ILE A 37 1.75 -4.84 -17.08
N ASP A 38 0.80 -4.35 -16.27
CA ASP A 38 -0.64 -4.42 -16.54
C ASP A 38 -1.06 -3.29 -17.50
N PRO A 39 -1.47 -3.60 -18.75
CA PRO A 39 -1.82 -2.57 -19.73
C PRO A 39 -3.01 -1.71 -19.30
N MET A 40 -3.96 -2.27 -18.54
CA MET A 40 -5.10 -1.51 -18.04
C MET A 40 -4.65 -0.47 -17.02
N LYS A 41 -3.73 -0.84 -16.11
CA LYS A 41 -3.18 0.11 -15.14
C LYS A 41 -2.30 1.16 -15.81
N CYS A 42 -1.51 0.76 -16.81
CA CYS A 42 -0.70 1.68 -17.61
C CYS A 42 -1.57 2.72 -18.33
N ALA A 43 -2.70 2.31 -18.92
CA ALA A 43 -3.63 3.26 -19.54
C ALA A 43 -4.20 4.26 -18.51
N VAL A 44 -4.56 3.79 -17.31
CA VAL A 44 -5.03 4.68 -16.23
C VAL A 44 -3.93 5.62 -15.75
N TYR A 45 -2.69 5.14 -15.65
CA TYR A 45 -1.54 5.97 -15.33
C TYR A 45 -1.35 7.07 -16.38
N ALA A 46 -1.27 6.70 -17.66
CA ALA A 46 -1.10 7.62 -18.77
C ALA A 46 -2.23 8.65 -18.83
N ASP A 47 -3.47 8.22 -18.62
CA ASP A 47 -4.62 9.13 -18.55
C ASP A 47 -4.40 10.19 -17.46
N ASN A 48 -3.91 9.86 -16.28
CA ASN A 48 -3.78 10.82 -15.19
C ASN A 48 -2.50 11.66 -15.22
N TRP A 49 -1.40 11.11 -15.76
CA TRP A 49 -0.06 11.62 -15.53
C TRP A 49 0.78 11.82 -16.80
N GLY A 50 0.26 11.42 -17.96
CA GLY A 50 1.04 11.27 -19.19
C GLY A 50 1.87 9.97 -19.22
N ASP A 51 2.38 9.62 -20.38
CA ASP A 51 3.16 8.41 -20.64
C ASP A 51 4.67 8.65 -20.85
N ASP A 52 5.13 9.91 -20.83
CA ASP A 52 6.54 10.29 -21.05
C ASP A 52 7.55 9.51 -20.19
N HIS A 53 7.17 9.18 -18.95
CA HIS A 53 8.01 8.45 -17.99
C HIS A 53 7.56 6.99 -17.79
N LEU A 54 6.46 6.57 -18.42
CA LEU A 54 5.85 5.26 -18.18
C LEU A 54 6.40 4.22 -19.16
N ILE A 55 6.94 3.15 -18.60
CA ILE A 55 7.40 1.98 -19.34
C ILE A 55 6.46 0.82 -19.03
N GLN A 56 5.56 0.54 -19.97
CA GLN A 56 4.70 -0.64 -19.90
C GLN A 56 5.51 -1.90 -20.26
N GLY A 57 5.65 -2.84 -19.32
CA GLY A 57 6.37 -4.09 -19.54
C GLY A 57 6.80 -4.79 -18.27
N ASP A 58 7.32 -6.02 -18.40
CA ASP A 58 7.90 -6.76 -17.29
C ASP A 58 9.18 -6.06 -16.80
N ILE A 59 9.35 -5.99 -15.47
CA ILE A 59 10.56 -5.44 -14.85
C ILE A 59 11.82 -6.24 -15.23
N ALA A 60 11.69 -7.52 -15.58
CA ALA A 60 12.78 -8.33 -16.11
C ALA A 60 13.37 -7.74 -17.40
N ASP A 61 12.50 -7.20 -18.25
CA ASP A 61 12.83 -6.65 -19.56
C ASP A 61 13.17 -5.15 -19.52
N LEU A 62 13.06 -4.51 -18.34
CA LEU A 62 13.43 -3.11 -18.17
C LEU A 62 14.92 -2.90 -18.45
N ASP A 63 15.22 -2.01 -19.38
CA ASP A 63 16.59 -1.59 -19.69
C ASP A 63 17.18 -0.78 -18.53
N GLU A 64 18.27 -1.30 -17.97
CA GLU A 64 19.00 -0.70 -16.84
C GLU A 64 19.59 0.66 -17.19
N MET A 65 19.84 0.96 -18.48
CA MET A 65 20.26 2.29 -18.93
C MET A 65 19.26 3.38 -18.53
N ARG A 66 17.97 3.05 -18.40
CA ARG A 66 16.93 4.00 -17.96
C ARG A 66 17.08 4.40 -16.49
N LEU A 67 17.78 3.59 -15.71
CA LEU A 67 18.07 3.83 -14.29
C LEU A 67 19.46 4.47 -14.08
N ARG A 68 20.30 4.53 -15.13
CA ARG A 68 21.61 5.23 -15.11
C ARG A 68 21.44 6.74 -15.30
N GLN A 69 20.67 7.35 -14.40
CA GLN A 69 20.47 8.79 -14.30
C GLN A 69 20.29 9.16 -12.81
N PRO A 70 20.40 10.45 -12.43
CA PRO A 70 20.16 10.86 -11.05
C PRO A 70 18.72 10.54 -10.62
N ILE A 71 18.58 9.59 -9.70
CA ILE A 71 17.33 9.20 -9.06
C ILE A 71 17.62 9.02 -7.57
N ASP A 72 16.81 9.65 -6.72
CA ASP A 72 17.01 9.72 -5.28
C ASP A 72 16.18 8.70 -4.50
N LEU A 73 15.03 8.33 -5.06
CA LEU A 73 14.11 7.35 -4.47
C LEU A 73 13.74 6.27 -5.49
N TYR A 74 13.95 5.01 -5.14
CA TYR A 74 13.29 3.89 -5.79
C TYR A 74 12.12 3.43 -4.94
N TRP A 75 10.90 3.44 -5.49
CA TRP A 75 9.71 2.92 -4.82
C TRP A 75 9.21 1.65 -5.53
N ALA A 76 8.87 0.60 -4.79
CA ALA A 76 8.21 -0.58 -5.34
C ALA A 76 6.99 -1.02 -4.52
N SER A 77 5.81 -1.08 -5.16
CA SER A 77 4.58 -1.69 -4.63
C SER A 77 4.36 -3.08 -5.24
N SER A 78 5.22 -4.02 -4.88
CA SER A 78 5.31 -5.33 -5.55
C SER A 78 4.13 -6.27 -5.26
N PRO A 79 3.69 -7.08 -6.24
CA PRO A 79 2.63 -8.06 -6.01
C PRO A 79 2.98 -9.06 -4.90
N CYS A 80 2.10 -9.15 -3.89
CA CYS A 80 2.27 -10.05 -2.74
C CYS A 80 2.18 -11.55 -3.10
N GLN A 81 1.52 -11.90 -4.20
CA GLN A 81 1.16 -13.29 -4.54
C GLN A 81 2.38 -14.14 -4.93
N ASP A 82 3.39 -13.52 -5.56
CA ASP A 82 4.57 -14.21 -6.11
C ASP A 82 5.82 -14.15 -5.21
N PHE A 83 5.65 -13.71 -3.96
CA PHE A 83 6.73 -13.63 -2.98
C PHE A 83 7.09 -15.01 -2.42
N SER A 84 7.97 -15.76 -3.11
CA SER A 84 8.67 -16.91 -2.55
C SER A 84 10.17 -16.73 -2.73
N LEU A 85 10.84 -16.24 -1.70
CA LEU A 85 12.28 -15.93 -1.74
C LEU A 85 13.15 -17.04 -1.13
N ALA A 86 12.58 -17.84 -0.22
CA ALA A 86 13.29 -18.93 0.43
C ALA A 86 13.12 -20.25 -0.34
N GLY A 87 14.06 -20.56 -1.24
CA GLY A 87 14.23 -21.92 -1.75
C GLY A 87 14.94 -22.80 -0.72
N ASN A 88 14.50 -24.05 -0.54
CA ASN A 88 15.35 -25.08 0.06
C ASN A 88 16.51 -25.32 -0.91
N GLY A 89 17.75 -25.14 -0.45
CA GLY A 89 18.96 -25.18 -1.28
C GLY A 89 19.18 -26.48 -2.05
N SER A 90 18.52 -26.63 -3.18
CA SER A 90 18.85 -27.61 -4.23
C SER A 90 19.31 -26.84 -5.46
N GLY A 91 20.50 -27.20 -5.94
CA GLY A 91 21.25 -26.49 -6.98
C GLY A 91 20.54 -26.34 -8.33
N LEU A 92 21.17 -25.49 -9.15
CA LEU A 92 21.10 -25.37 -10.61
C LEU A 92 19.88 -26.07 -11.26
N GLY A 93 18.80 -25.32 -11.50
CA GLY A 93 17.71 -25.75 -12.38
C GLY A 93 16.26 -25.49 -11.96
N GLY A 94 15.98 -24.60 -11.00
CA GLY A 94 14.60 -24.29 -10.57
C GLY A 94 14.21 -22.83 -10.76
N GLN A 95 13.75 -22.45 -11.96
CA GLN A 95 13.21 -21.11 -12.26
C GLN A 95 11.94 -20.81 -11.44
N ARG A 96 12.10 -20.03 -10.37
CA ARG A 96 11.17 -18.96 -9.93
C ARG A 96 11.96 -17.93 -9.13
N SER A 97 12.82 -17.17 -9.82
CA SER A 97 13.38 -15.93 -9.27
C SER A 97 12.22 -14.95 -9.06
N GLY A 98 11.79 -14.76 -7.81
CA GLY A 98 10.67 -13.87 -7.50
C GLY A 98 10.91 -12.46 -8.02
N VAL A 99 9.86 -11.79 -8.51
CA VAL A 99 9.87 -10.44 -9.11
C VAL A 99 10.70 -9.43 -8.29
N PHE A 100 10.70 -9.55 -6.96
CA PHE A 100 11.56 -8.76 -6.08
C PHE A 100 13.07 -8.96 -6.31
N LEU A 101 13.54 -10.19 -6.50
CA LEU A 101 14.97 -10.45 -6.78
C LEU A 101 15.37 -9.91 -8.15
N THR A 102 14.49 -10.01 -9.14
CA THR A 102 14.69 -9.38 -10.46
C THR A 102 14.86 -7.87 -10.30
N TRP A 103 13.98 -7.21 -9.54
CA TRP A 103 14.09 -5.79 -9.24
C TRP A 103 15.38 -5.44 -8.48
N ILE A 104 15.75 -6.22 -7.46
CA ILE A 104 17.02 -6.06 -6.74
C ILE A 104 18.24 -6.23 -7.67
N ALA A 105 18.19 -7.13 -8.65
CA ALA A 105 19.26 -7.30 -9.63
C ALA A 105 19.43 -6.05 -10.51
N LYS A 106 18.33 -5.44 -10.97
CA LYS A 106 18.34 -4.16 -11.70
C LYS A 106 18.99 -3.05 -10.85
N ILE A 107 18.61 -2.95 -9.57
CA ILE A 107 19.21 -1.98 -8.65
C ILE A 107 20.71 -2.24 -8.50
N ARG A 108 21.12 -3.49 -8.25
CA ARG A 108 22.53 -3.86 -8.08
C ARG A 108 23.39 -3.45 -9.27
N ALA A 109 22.89 -3.66 -10.49
CA ALA A 109 23.59 -3.25 -11.71
C ALA A 109 23.80 -1.72 -11.73
N THR A 110 22.75 -0.95 -11.46
CA THR A 110 22.84 0.53 -11.46
C THR A 110 23.77 1.09 -10.39
N LEU A 111 23.82 0.43 -9.23
CA LEU A 111 24.75 0.77 -8.15
C LEU A 111 26.22 0.57 -8.56
N ALA A 112 26.52 -0.51 -9.29
CA ALA A 112 27.87 -0.78 -9.78
C ALA A 112 28.34 0.31 -10.77
N ASP A 113 27.40 0.97 -11.45
CA ASP A 113 27.66 2.11 -12.35
C ASP A 113 27.62 3.48 -11.64
N GLY A 114 27.60 3.51 -10.30
CA GLY A 114 27.61 4.74 -9.51
C GLY A 114 26.25 5.44 -9.35
N HIS A 115 25.14 4.80 -9.76
CA HIS A 115 23.80 5.36 -9.70
C HIS A 115 23.01 4.77 -8.51
N ALA A 116 23.44 5.12 -7.29
CA ALA A 116 22.82 4.65 -6.06
C ALA A 116 21.80 5.67 -5.51
N PRO A 117 20.49 5.35 -5.42
CA PRO A 117 19.52 6.25 -4.80
C PRO A 117 19.83 6.47 -3.32
N ALA A 118 19.38 7.60 -2.76
CA ALA A 118 19.46 7.82 -1.32
C ALA A 118 18.53 6.86 -0.56
N ILE A 119 17.39 6.54 -1.17
CA ILE A 119 16.29 5.80 -0.54
C ILE A 119 15.78 4.70 -1.48
N ILE A 120 15.54 3.52 -0.90
CA ILE A 120 14.77 2.45 -1.53
C ILE A 120 13.58 2.15 -0.61
N ALA A 121 12.36 2.31 -1.11
CA ALA A 121 11.12 2.04 -0.40
C ALA A 121 10.39 0.85 -1.05
N PHE A 122 9.96 -0.08 -0.22
CA PHE A 122 9.26 -1.28 -0.65
C PHE A 122 7.98 -1.48 0.17
N GLU A 123 6.83 -1.51 -0.50
CA GLU A 123 5.52 -1.70 0.12
C GLU A 123 5.00 -3.12 -0.11
N ASN A 124 4.40 -3.71 0.92
CA ASN A 124 3.76 -5.02 0.83
C ASN A 124 2.70 -5.25 1.92
N VAL A 125 2.05 -6.41 1.88
CA VAL A 125 1.15 -6.81 2.97
C VAL A 125 1.93 -7.20 4.22
N MET A 126 1.36 -6.90 5.38
CA MET A 126 1.85 -7.29 6.70
C MET A 126 2.20 -8.78 6.85
N GLY A 127 1.51 -9.66 6.11
CA GLY A 127 1.73 -11.11 6.18
C GLY A 127 3.15 -11.54 5.80
N LEU A 128 3.87 -10.71 5.02
CA LEU A 128 5.25 -10.97 4.60
C LEU A 128 6.19 -11.20 5.79
N VAL A 129 6.02 -10.44 6.88
CA VAL A 129 6.87 -10.52 8.09
C VAL A 129 6.80 -11.90 8.76
N THR A 130 5.67 -12.59 8.66
CA THR A 130 5.44 -13.90 9.29
C THR A 130 5.50 -15.08 8.33
N ARG A 131 5.44 -14.83 7.02
CA ARG A 131 5.42 -15.87 5.98
C ARG A 131 6.70 -16.71 6.06
N ASN A 132 6.57 -18.03 5.87
CA ASN A 132 7.68 -18.98 5.95
C ASN A 132 8.49 -18.86 7.25
N GLY A 133 7.83 -18.56 8.37
CA GLY A 133 8.49 -18.35 9.67
C GLY A 133 9.36 -17.09 9.71
N GLY A 134 9.08 -16.10 8.87
CA GLY A 134 9.83 -14.85 8.73
C GLY A 134 11.00 -14.91 7.75
N ARG A 135 11.25 -16.06 7.10
CA ARG A 135 12.35 -16.21 6.14
C ARG A 135 12.23 -15.29 4.92
N ASP A 136 11.02 -15.08 4.42
CA ASP A 136 10.82 -14.23 3.23
C ASP A 136 11.13 -12.76 3.54
N PHE A 137 10.68 -12.26 4.69
CA PHE A 137 11.03 -10.91 5.12
C PHE A 137 12.52 -10.77 5.44
N ALA A 138 13.14 -11.79 6.05
CA ALA A 138 14.59 -11.82 6.24
C ALA A 138 15.37 -11.75 4.92
N ALA A 139 14.86 -12.38 3.85
CA ALA A 139 15.45 -12.29 2.52
C ALA A 139 15.33 -10.88 1.93
N VAL A 140 14.19 -10.20 2.11
CA VAL A 140 14.03 -8.78 1.71
C VAL A 140 15.05 -7.89 2.42
N VAL A 141 15.11 -7.98 3.74
CA VAL A 141 16.02 -7.15 4.54
C VAL A 141 17.48 -7.43 4.18
N THR A 142 17.84 -8.70 4.00
CA THR A 142 19.19 -9.10 3.58
C THR A 142 19.51 -8.53 2.19
N ALA A 143 18.61 -8.69 1.21
CA ALA A 143 18.84 -8.23 -0.16
C ALA A 143 19.09 -6.72 -0.22
N LEU A 144 18.32 -5.92 0.54
CA LEU A 144 18.51 -4.48 0.63
C LEU A 144 19.82 -4.12 1.37
N SER A 145 20.14 -4.82 2.47
CA SER A 145 21.39 -4.56 3.20
C SER A 145 22.64 -4.93 2.40
N ASP A 146 22.56 -5.99 1.57
CA ASP A 146 23.65 -6.43 0.69
C ASP A 146 23.91 -5.45 -0.47
N LEU A 147 23.02 -4.47 -0.68
CA LEU A 147 23.22 -3.33 -1.59
C LEU A 147 23.93 -2.15 -0.89
N GLY A 148 24.28 -2.27 0.40
CA GLY A 148 24.93 -1.20 1.17
C GLY A 148 23.94 -0.23 1.82
N TYR A 149 22.73 -0.68 2.15
CA TYR A 149 21.72 0.15 2.82
C TYR A 149 21.48 -0.28 4.28
N ARG A 150 21.12 0.71 5.09
CA ARG A 150 20.52 0.55 6.42
C ARG A 150 19.03 0.35 6.24
N VAL A 151 18.43 -0.66 6.85
CA VAL A 151 17.05 -1.09 6.57
C VAL A 151 16.18 -0.99 7.82
N GLY A 152 14.94 -0.54 7.67
CA GLY A 152 13.94 -0.61 8.75
C GLY A 152 12.54 -0.81 8.18
N GLY A 153 11.59 -1.14 9.04
CA GLY A 153 10.21 -1.45 8.65
C GLY A 153 9.20 -0.70 9.50
N LEU A 154 8.09 -0.30 8.88
CA LEU A 154 6.93 0.32 9.51
C LEU A 154 5.67 -0.45 9.09
N GLU A 155 4.82 -0.82 10.05
CA GLU A 155 3.49 -1.35 9.76
C GLU A 155 2.43 -0.27 10.02
N ILE A 156 1.93 0.34 8.95
CA ILE A 156 1.03 1.49 9.00
C ILE A 156 -0.37 1.06 8.55
N ASP A 157 -1.40 1.39 9.34
CA ASP A 157 -2.79 1.28 8.91
C ASP A 157 -3.28 2.61 8.35
N ALA A 158 -3.75 2.59 7.11
CA ALA A 158 -4.34 3.75 6.44
C ALA A 158 -5.49 4.39 7.21
N ARG A 159 -6.10 3.69 8.19
CA ARG A 159 -7.17 4.21 9.04
C ARG A 159 -6.78 5.48 9.80
N ASP A 160 -5.48 5.70 10.00
CA ASP A 160 -4.95 6.87 10.69
C ASP A 160 -4.98 8.12 9.79
N PHE A 161 -5.25 7.97 8.48
CA PHE A 161 -5.21 9.04 7.47
C PHE A 161 -6.48 9.15 6.62
N VAL A 162 -7.16 8.02 6.38
CA VAL A 162 -8.40 7.91 5.60
C VAL A 162 -9.33 6.93 6.31
N PRO A 163 -10.65 6.94 6.08
CA PRO A 163 -11.57 6.09 6.83
C PRO A 163 -11.60 4.66 6.25
N GLN A 164 -10.43 4.04 6.09
CA GLN A 164 -10.22 2.68 5.57
C GLN A 164 -9.16 1.95 6.39
N SER A 165 -9.50 0.80 6.97
CA SER A 165 -8.48 -0.08 7.55
C SER A 165 -7.80 -0.88 6.45
N ARG A 166 -6.58 -0.47 6.12
CA ARG A 166 -5.67 -1.06 5.14
C ARG A 166 -4.26 -1.07 5.72
N PRO A 167 -3.98 -2.00 6.64
CA PRO A 167 -2.64 -2.14 7.19
C PRO A 167 -1.67 -2.72 6.14
N ARG A 168 -0.51 -2.07 6.02
CA ARG A 168 0.58 -2.42 5.09
C ARG A 168 1.94 -2.31 5.76
N LEU A 169 2.88 -3.08 5.23
CA LEU A 169 4.29 -3.05 5.60
C LEU A 169 5.01 -2.14 4.62
N PHE A 170 5.79 -1.21 5.15
CA PHE A 170 6.70 -0.34 4.42
C PHE A 170 8.11 -0.63 4.88
N VAL A 171 8.95 -1.14 3.99
CA VAL A 171 10.37 -1.40 4.23
C VAL A 171 11.14 -0.26 3.59
N ILE A 172 11.80 0.53 4.42
CA ILE A 172 12.57 1.68 3.97
C ILE A 172 14.05 1.38 4.19
N ALA A 173 14.82 1.47 3.13
CA ALA A 173 16.25 1.31 3.13
C ALA A 173 16.91 2.63 2.74
N VAL A 174 17.84 3.11 3.57
CA VAL A 174 18.57 4.37 3.37
C VAL A 174 20.05 4.07 3.18
N ARG A 175 20.69 4.73 2.20
CA ARG A 175 22.07 4.45 1.82
C ARG A 175 23.00 4.64 3.02
N ALA A 176 23.89 3.65 3.27
CA ALA A 176 24.61 3.56 4.54
C ALA A 176 25.67 4.65 4.76
N ASP A 177 26.02 5.42 3.74
CA ASP A 177 26.91 6.57 3.84
C ASP A 177 26.22 7.81 4.44
N LEU A 178 24.90 7.92 4.34
CA LEU A 178 24.15 9.09 4.81
C LEU A 178 24.14 9.17 6.34
N ASP A 179 24.26 10.40 6.85
CA ASP A 179 24.01 10.64 8.27
C ASP A 179 22.53 10.42 8.57
N MET A 180 22.24 9.70 9.64
CA MET A 180 20.89 9.39 10.09
C MET A 180 20.66 9.84 11.53
N ALA A 181 21.55 10.69 12.06
CA ALA A 181 21.35 11.36 13.33
C ALA A 181 19.95 11.99 13.37
N ASP A 182 19.27 11.75 14.48
CA ASP A 182 17.90 12.17 14.78
C ASP A 182 16.76 11.58 13.93
N LEU A 183 17.06 10.76 12.91
CA LEU A 183 16.06 10.01 12.15
C LEU A 183 15.91 8.56 12.62
N THR A 184 16.74 8.12 13.57
CA THR A 184 16.71 6.77 14.13
C THR A 184 16.53 6.79 15.65
N ALA A 185 15.84 5.77 16.17
CA ALA A 185 15.72 5.49 17.60
C ALA A 185 16.63 4.31 18.00
N ALA A 186 17.00 4.26 19.29
CA ALA A 186 17.81 3.16 19.84
C ALA A 186 17.05 1.82 19.90
N GLY A 187 15.72 1.88 19.86
CA GLY A 187 14.82 0.74 19.92
C GLY A 187 13.51 1.05 19.21
N PRO A 188 12.54 0.12 19.22
CA PRO A 188 11.23 0.37 18.66
C PRO A 188 10.55 1.53 19.39
N ASP A 189 10.28 2.60 18.65
CA ASP A 189 9.59 3.80 19.10
C ASP A 189 8.39 4.12 18.19
N GLY A 190 7.36 4.79 18.69
CA GLY A 190 6.19 5.18 17.90
C GLY A 190 5.19 4.05 17.58
N PRO A 191 4.05 4.40 16.93
CA PRO A 191 2.92 3.49 16.75
C PRO A 191 3.12 2.39 15.70
N TYR A 192 4.08 2.53 14.78
CA TYR A 192 4.24 1.66 13.61
C TYR A 192 5.36 0.63 13.72
N HIS A 193 6.12 0.65 14.82
CA HIS A 193 6.98 -0.47 15.22
C HIS A 193 6.16 -1.52 15.99
N THR A 194 5.32 -2.24 15.26
CA THR A 194 4.40 -3.22 15.87
C THR A 194 5.14 -4.40 16.51
N ARG A 195 4.44 -5.11 17.39
CA ARG A 195 4.94 -6.37 17.98
C ARG A 195 5.43 -7.36 16.93
N ARG A 196 4.82 -7.40 15.75
CA ARG A 196 5.23 -8.31 14.66
C ARG A 196 6.64 -7.99 14.19
N LEU A 197 6.98 -6.71 14.02
CA LEU A 197 8.31 -6.25 13.64
C LEU A 197 9.32 -6.45 14.76
N THR A 198 8.98 -6.09 16.01
CA THR A 198 9.88 -6.28 17.15
C THR A 198 10.23 -7.74 17.37
N ASP A 199 9.23 -8.64 17.29
CA ASP A 199 9.44 -10.08 17.43
C ASP A 199 10.25 -10.67 16.27
N PHE A 200 10.12 -10.10 15.06
CA PHE A 200 10.96 -10.48 13.92
C PHE A 200 12.43 -10.09 14.17
N VAL A 201 12.71 -8.83 14.51
CA VAL A 201 14.06 -8.33 14.72
C VAL A 201 14.75 -9.03 15.89
N ALA A 202 14.03 -9.28 16.99
CA ALA A 202 14.57 -9.99 18.16
C ALA A 202 15.06 -11.40 17.83
N ARG A 203 14.39 -12.09 16.90
CA ARG A 203 14.74 -13.45 16.44
C ARG A 203 15.65 -13.46 15.21
N ALA A 204 15.93 -12.31 14.62
CA ALA A 204 16.68 -12.23 13.38
C ALA A 204 18.18 -12.57 13.59
N PRO A 205 18.84 -13.16 12.58
CA PRO A 205 20.29 -13.37 12.59
C PRO A 205 21.05 -12.07 12.84
N ALA A 206 22.25 -12.17 13.44
CA ALA A 206 23.07 -11.00 13.79
C ALA A 206 23.32 -10.05 12.61
N ARG A 207 23.47 -10.60 11.39
CA ARG A 207 23.66 -9.80 10.16
C ARG A 207 22.50 -8.83 9.91
N ILE A 208 21.25 -9.25 10.14
CA ILE A 208 20.05 -8.42 9.95
C ILE A 208 19.98 -7.40 11.08
N ARG A 209 20.20 -7.82 12.34
CA ARG A 209 20.17 -6.91 13.48
C ARG A 209 21.22 -5.78 13.37
N LYS A 210 22.37 -6.04 12.74
CA LYS A 210 23.44 -5.05 12.53
C LYS A 210 23.06 -3.95 11.54
N THR A 211 22.25 -4.27 10.53
CA THR A 211 21.83 -3.33 9.48
C THR A 211 20.41 -2.80 9.70
N TRP A 212 19.72 -3.29 10.73
CA TRP A 212 18.38 -2.86 11.10
C TRP A 212 18.40 -1.51 11.83
N HIS A 213 17.52 -0.60 11.43
CA HIS A 213 17.30 0.69 12.08
C HIS A 213 15.82 0.88 12.41
N TRP A 214 15.57 1.45 13.58
CA TRP A 214 14.24 1.88 14.00
C TRP A 214 14.05 3.33 13.56
N TRP A 215 13.29 3.54 12.49
CA TRP A 215 13.03 4.89 11.96
C TRP A 215 12.17 5.68 12.95
N ARG A 216 12.63 6.86 13.38
CA ARG A 216 11.83 7.74 14.24
C ARG A 216 10.58 8.20 13.48
N HIS A 217 9.45 8.15 14.15
CA HIS A 217 8.15 8.47 13.57
C HIS A 217 7.13 8.71 14.67
N ALA A 218 6.01 9.37 14.35
CA ALA A 218 4.94 9.67 15.29
C ALA A 218 3.57 9.43 14.64
N ALA A 219 2.52 9.27 15.45
CA ALA A 219 1.17 9.22 14.89
C ALA A 219 0.87 10.54 14.15
N PRO A 220 0.13 10.51 13.01
CA PRO A 220 -0.32 11.72 12.36
C PRO A 220 -1.18 12.54 13.32
N THR A 221 -0.98 13.86 13.31
CA THR A 221 -1.72 14.80 14.17
C THR A 221 -3.04 15.25 13.54
N ASN A 222 -3.13 15.23 12.22
CA ASN A 222 -4.32 15.64 11.49
C ASN A 222 -5.31 14.49 11.37
N LEU A 223 -6.55 14.72 11.79
CA LEU A 223 -7.64 13.79 11.57
C LEU A 223 -8.00 13.79 10.08
N GLY A 224 -7.90 12.62 9.46
CA GLY A 224 -8.37 12.39 8.11
C GLY A 224 -9.88 12.60 7.95
N PRO A 225 -10.38 12.62 6.71
CA PRO A 225 -11.81 12.78 6.45
C PRO A 225 -12.60 11.57 6.98
N THR A 226 -13.85 11.81 7.35
CA THR A 226 -14.77 10.77 7.84
C THR A 226 -15.32 9.92 6.70
N LEU A 227 -15.80 8.70 7.00
CA LEU A 227 -16.47 7.85 6.00
C LEU A 227 -17.69 8.53 5.37
N ALA A 228 -18.42 9.35 6.14
CA ALA A 228 -19.56 10.10 5.61
C ALA A 228 -19.14 11.10 4.53
N GLN A 229 -17.99 11.77 4.69
CA GLN A 229 -17.41 12.67 3.68
C GLN A 229 -16.89 11.94 2.44
N MET A 230 -16.70 10.62 2.51
CA MET A 230 -16.32 9.85 1.32
C MET A 230 -17.49 9.65 0.37
N ILE A 231 -18.74 9.73 0.85
CA ILE A 231 -19.92 9.33 0.10
C ILE A 231 -20.06 10.14 -1.18
N ASP A 232 -20.24 9.44 -2.29
CA ASP A 232 -20.51 10.06 -3.58
C ASP A 232 -21.99 10.46 -3.65
N ALA A 233 -22.22 11.73 -4.00
CA ALA A 233 -23.55 12.29 -4.21
C ALA A 233 -24.21 11.75 -5.49
N ALA A 234 -23.41 11.34 -6.48
CA ALA A 234 -23.87 10.79 -7.76
C ALA A 234 -23.18 9.45 -8.07
N PRO A 235 -23.41 8.40 -7.25
CA PRO A 235 -22.66 7.15 -7.34
C PRO A 235 -22.99 6.39 -8.62
N ASP A 236 -21.96 5.78 -9.20
CA ASP A 236 -22.06 4.89 -10.37
C ASP A 236 -22.58 3.47 -10.03
N THR A 237 -22.95 3.23 -8.78
CA THR A 237 -23.49 1.95 -8.30
C THR A 237 -24.96 2.06 -7.91
N PRO A 238 -25.83 1.17 -8.43
CA PRO A 238 -27.26 1.23 -8.13
C PRO A 238 -27.54 0.79 -6.68
N TRP A 239 -28.61 1.34 -6.12
CA TRP A 239 -29.15 0.88 -4.85
C TRP A 239 -29.72 -0.52 -4.98
N PHE A 240 -29.42 -1.38 -4.00
CA PHE A 240 -29.98 -2.72 -3.94
C PHE A 240 -31.49 -2.68 -3.70
N ASP A 241 -32.20 -3.60 -4.35
CA ASP A 241 -33.63 -3.81 -4.15
C ASP A 241 -33.95 -4.36 -2.74
N ALA A 242 -35.24 -4.45 -2.41
CA ALA A 242 -35.69 -4.92 -1.12
C ALA A 242 -35.26 -6.37 -0.84
N GLN A 243 -35.28 -7.24 -1.86
CA GLN A 243 -34.95 -8.66 -1.69
C GLN A 243 -33.46 -8.85 -1.37
N THR A 244 -32.58 -8.17 -2.09
CA THR A 244 -31.13 -8.18 -1.88
C THR A 244 -30.79 -7.65 -0.50
N ARG A 245 -31.44 -6.57 -0.04
CA ARG A 245 -31.26 -6.06 1.33
C ARG A 245 -31.72 -7.05 2.41
N ARG A 246 -32.84 -7.75 2.18
CA ARG A 246 -33.29 -8.84 3.08
C ARG A 246 -32.28 -9.97 3.13
N ASN A 247 -31.78 -10.42 1.97
CA ASN A 247 -30.77 -11.47 1.87
C ASN A 247 -29.46 -11.08 2.59
N LEU A 248 -29.00 -9.82 2.44
CA LEU A 248 -27.84 -9.29 3.16
C LEU A 248 -28.04 -9.33 4.67
N THR A 249 -29.19 -8.86 5.16
CA THR A 249 -29.53 -8.88 6.58
C THR A 249 -29.60 -10.31 7.12
N ALA A 250 -30.17 -11.25 6.36
CA ALA A 250 -30.27 -12.66 6.76
C ALA A 250 -28.89 -13.36 6.86
N MET A 251 -27.87 -12.85 6.18
CA MET A 251 -26.49 -13.36 6.29
C MET A 251 -25.71 -12.78 7.49
N MET A 252 -26.27 -11.79 8.20
CA MET A 252 -25.59 -11.13 9.31
C MET A 252 -25.50 -12.04 10.54
N SER A 253 -24.36 -11.98 11.23
CA SER A 253 -24.21 -12.60 12.55
C SER A 253 -24.98 -11.80 13.62
N PRO A 254 -25.32 -12.39 14.78
CA PRO A 254 -25.97 -11.66 15.87
C PRO A 254 -25.25 -10.35 16.27
N PRO A 255 -23.90 -10.31 16.37
CA PRO A 255 -23.20 -9.04 16.61
C PRO A 255 -23.40 -8.00 15.49
N SER A 256 -23.47 -8.43 14.23
CA SER A 256 -23.71 -7.52 13.11
C SER A 256 -25.15 -6.98 13.12
N LEU A 257 -26.13 -7.83 13.45
CA LEU A 257 -27.52 -7.40 13.62
C LEU A 257 -27.68 -6.41 14.77
N SER A 258 -27.01 -6.65 15.90
CA SER A 258 -27.00 -5.73 17.04
C SER A 258 -26.44 -4.36 16.65
N ARG A 259 -25.29 -4.30 15.95
CA ARG A 259 -24.74 -3.03 15.44
C ARG A 259 -25.70 -2.29 14.50
N LEU A 260 -26.37 -3.04 13.60
CA LEU A 260 -27.36 -2.46 12.70
C LEU A 260 -28.55 -1.87 13.47
N GLN A 261 -29.03 -2.56 14.51
CA GLN A 261 -30.12 -2.08 15.37
C GLN A 261 -29.71 -0.83 16.16
N THR A 262 -28.52 -0.82 16.75
CA THR A 262 -27.96 0.34 17.43
C THR A 262 -27.85 1.54 16.49
N ALA A 263 -27.34 1.35 15.27
CA ALA A 263 -27.26 2.43 14.28
C ALA A 263 -28.65 2.96 13.90
N ARG A 264 -29.67 2.09 13.73
CA ARG A 264 -31.05 2.55 13.49
C ARG A 264 -31.63 3.36 14.64
N ALA A 265 -31.32 2.97 15.88
CA ALA A 265 -31.82 3.62 17.09
C ALA A 265 -31.12 4.97 17.37
N ALA A 266 -29.88 5.15 16.91
CA ALA A 266 -29.10 6.37 17.13
C ALA A 266 -29.72 7.63 16.48
N GLY A 267 -30.64 7.47 15.52
CA GLY A 267 -31.21 8.57 14.76
C GLY A 267 -30.21 9.23 13.79
N GLY A 268 -30.65 10.27 13.08
CA GLY A 268 -29.82 10.96 12.09
C GLY A 268 -29.43 10.08 10.89
N VAL A 269 -28.43 10.55 10.14
CA VAL A 269 -27.84 9.82 9.01
C VAL A 269 -26.71 8.95 9.56
N GLN A 270 -26.81 7.63 9.39
CA GLN A 270 -25.74 6.70 9.76
C GLN A 270 -25.12 6.07 8.54
N VAL A 271 -23.79 6.06 8.52
CA VAL A 271 -22.99 5.50 7.45
C VAL A 271 -22.22 4.30 7.98
N GLY A 272 -22.44 3.15 7.34
CA GLY A 272 -21.76 1.92 7.67
C GLY A 272 -21.18 1.25 6.44
N THR A 273 -20.34 0.25 6.67
CA THR A 273 -19.90 -0.64 5.62
C THR A 273 -20.14 -2.11 5.97
N LEU A 274 -20.24 -2.92 4.92
CA LEU A 274 -20.46 -4.34 4.99
C LEU A 274 -19.49 -5.02 4.03
N TYR A 275 -18.88 -6.09 4.51
CA TYR A 275 -18.16 -7.03 3.65
C TYR A 275 -18.70 -8.44 3.86
N ARG A 276 -18.64 -9.26 2.81
CA ARG A 276 -19.04 -10.67 2.91
C ARG A 276 -17.79 -11.51 3.12
N ARG A 277 -17.83 -12.45 4.07
CA ARG A 277 -16.75 -13.41 4.32
C ARG A 277 -17.28 -14.83 4.27
N GLY A 278 -16.51 -15.72 3.66
CA GLY A 278 -16.69 -17.15 3.87
C GLY A 278 -16.24 -17.51 5.28
N ARG A 279 -17.09 -18.19 6.04
CA ARG A 279 -16.73 -18.79 7.34
C ARG A 279 -16.98 -20.29 7.24
N PRO A 280 -15.98 -21.14 7.54
CA PRO A 280 -16.22 -22.57 7.66
C PRO A 280 -17.19 -22.80 8.82
N GLY A 281 -18.25 -23.56 8.55
CA GLY A 281 -19.18 -24.02 9.58
C GLY A 281 -18.63 -25.21 10.37
N PRO A 282 -19.34 -25.68 11.40
CA PRO A 282 -18.96 -26.86 12.18
C PRO A 282 -18.78 -28.13 11.33
N SER A 283 -19.49 -28.24 10.21
CA SER A 283 -19.37 -29.34 9.24
C SER A 283 -18.30 -29.13 8.17
N GLY A 284 -17.45 -28.10 8.29
CA GLY A 284 -16.45 -27.72 7.29
C GLY A 284 -17.01 -26.97 6.07
N VAL A 285 -18.34 -26.98 5.86
CA VAL A 285 -18.98 -26.25 4.76
C VAL A 285 -18.83 -24.74 4.96
N VAL A 286 -18.20 -24.05 4.00
CA VAL A 286 -18.03 -22.60 4.03
C VAL A 286 -19.35 -21.90 3.73
N ARG A 287 -19.87 -21.15 4.69
CA ARG A 287 -21.05 -20.30 4.51
C ARG A 287 -20.64 -18.84 4.39
N GLN A 288 -21.28 -18.12 3.48
CA GLN A 288 -21.11 -16.67 3.43
C GLN A 288 -21.82 -16.00 4.62
N ARG A 289 -21.12 -15.04 5.23
CA ARG A 289 -21.61 -14.18 6.30
C ARG A 289 -21.41 -12.73 5.91
N ALA A 290 -22.38 -11.89 6.27
CA ALA A 290 -22.26 -10.44 6.15
C ALA A 290 -21.79 -9.88 7.50
N GLU A 291 -20.63 -9.22 7.49
CA GLU A 291 -20.07 -8.57 8.68
C GLU A 291 -20.20 -7.05 8.48
N VAL A 292 -20.96 -6.39 9.35
CA VAL A 292 -21.20 -4.94 9.28
C VAL A 292 -20.40 -4.18 10.32
N ARG A 293 -20.10 -2.93 9.98
CA ARG A 293 -19.47 -1.95 10.86
C ARG A 293 -20.06 -0.55 10.65
N PHE A 294 -20.21 0.16 11.75
CA PHE A 294 -20.70 1.56 11.82
C PHE A 294 -19.75 2.42 12.65
N ASP A 295 -18.48 1.98 12.77
CA ASP A 295 -17.41 2.66 13.48
C ASP A 295 -16.69 3.72 12.63
N GLY A 296 -17.32 4.15 11.53
CA GLY A 296 -16.76 5.15 10.62
C GLY A 296 -15.58 4.66 9.76
N ILE A 297 -15.32 3.35 9.69
CA ILE A 297 -14.20 2.79 8.95
C ILE A 297 -14.66 1.79 7.88
N ALA A 298 -14.08 1.87 6.68
CA ALA A 298 -14.19 0.89 5.62
C ALA A 298 -13.18 -0.27 5.82
N GLY A 299 -13.52 -1.49 5.41
CA GLY A 299 -12.53 -2.54 5.24
C GLY A 299 -11.56 -2.27 4.08
N CYS A 300 -10.44 -2.99 4.07
CA CYS A 300 -9.45 -2.94 3.00
C CYS A 300 -10.07 -3.25 1.64
N LEU A 301 -9.95 -2.31 0.69
CA LEU A 301 -10.35 -2.50 -0.71
C LEU A 301 -9.49 -3.60 -1.36
N ARG A 302 -10.11 -4.44 -2.18
CA ARG A 302 -9.48 -5.61 -2.80
C ARG A 302 -9.82 -5.70 -4.27
N THR A 303 -8.88 -6.24 -5.05
CA THR A 303 -9.13 -6.61 -6.43
C THR A 303 -10.28 -7.62 -6.52
N PRO A 304 -11.29 -7.40 -7.39
CA PRO A 304 -12.45 -8.27 -7.43
C PRO A 304 -12.13 -9.67 -7.94
N ALA A 305 -12.27 -10.68 -7.08
CA ALA A 305 -12.23 -12.10 -7.46
C ALA A 305 -13.60 -12.79 -7.24
N GLY A 306 -14.60 -12.05 -6.76
CA GLY A 306 -15.96 -12.55 -6.47
C GLY A 306 -16.77 -11.62 -5.56
N GLY A 307 -18.01 -11.99 -5.22
CA GLY A 307 -18.90 -11.13 -4.42
C GLY A 307 -18.37 -10.76 -3.02
N SER A 308 -17.53 -11.60 -2.41
CA SER A 308 -16.93 -11.36 -1.09
C SER A 308 -15.79 -10.35 -1.07
N SER A 309 -15.22 -10.03 -2.23
CA SER A 309 -14.15 -9.03 -2.35
C SER A 309 -14.66 -7.59 -2.46
N ARG A 310 -15.97 -7.41 -2.71
CA ARG A 310 -16.59 -6.10 -2.88
C ARG A 310 -17.19 -5.61 -1.58
N GLN A 311 -17.00 -4.32 -1.33
CA GLN A 311 -17.52 -3.67 -0.14
C GLN A 311 -18.85 -2.99 -0.43
N THR A 312 -19.79 -3.14 0.50
CA THR A 312 -21.12 -2.56 0.46
C THR A 312 -21.19 -1.36 1.40
N LEU A 313 -21.67 -0.23 0.91
CA LEU A 313 -22.08 0.92 1.70
C LEU A 313 -23.47 0.65 2.28
N LEU A 314 -23.64 0.96 3.56
CA LEU A 314 -24.93 0.98 4.26
C LEU A 314 -25.23 2.42 4.65
N LEU A 315 -26.42 2.89 4.30
CA LEU A 315 -26.92 4.22 4.66
C LEU A 315 -28.24 4.05 5.40
N ILE A 316 -28.35 4.62 6.59
CA ILE A 316 -29.58 4.62 7.38
C ILE A 316 -30.02 6.06 7.56
N GLU A 317 -31.21 6.37 7.06
CA GLU A 317 -31.82 7.70 7.15
C GLU A 317 -33.29 7.53 7.53
N GLY A 318 -33.75 8.21 8.59
CA GLY A 318 -35.11 8.06 9.10
C GLY A 318 -35.47 6.59 9.42
N GLY A 319 -34.51 5.82 9.95
CA GLY A 319 -34.65 4.39 10.25
C GLY A 319 -34.67 3.45 9.04
N LYS A 320 -34.68 3.97 7.81
CA LYS A 320 -34.70 3.17 6.57
C LYS A 320 -33.28 2.81 6.14
N LEU A 321 -33.03 1.51 6.00
CA LEU A 321 -31.75 1.00 5.48
C LEU A 321 -31.75 0.99 3.95
N ARG A 322 -30.79 1.71 3.37
CA ARG A 322 -30.38 1.61 1.98
C ARG A 322 -29.00 0.96 1.91
N ALA A 323 -28.73 0.21 0.85
CA ALA A 323 -27.44 -0.43 0.65
C ALA A 323 -27.08 -0.46 -0.83
N ARG A 324 -25.81 -0.27 -1.15
CA ARG A 324 -25.24 -0.43 -2.50
C ARG A 324 -23.78 -0.83 -2.40
N LEU A 325 -23.18 -1.25 -3.50
CA LEU A 325 -21.72 -1.33 -3.56
C LEU A 325 -21.11 0.07 -3.40
N LEU A 326 -19.94 0.16 -2.77
CA LEU A 326 -19.14 1.40 -2.85
C LEU A 326 -18.90 1.72 -4.33
N SER A 327 -19.11 2.97 -4.71
CA SER A 327 -18.87 3.50 -6.06
C SER A 327 -17.37 3.51 -6.39
N THR A 328 -17.05 3.70 -7.66
CA THR A 328 -15.64 3.86 -8.07
C THR A 328 -15.01 5.13 -7.51
N ARG A 329 -15.78 6.23 -7.43
CA ARG A 329 -15.34 7.50 -6.83
C ARG A 329 -15.09 7.37 -5.33
N GLU A 330 -15.97 6.73 -4.58
CA GLU A 330 -15.75 6.45 -3.15
C GLU A 330 -14.52 5.57 -2.93
N ALA A 331 -14.29 4.57 -3.78
CA ALA A 331 -13.09 3.75 -3.71
C ALA A 331 -11.82 4.59 -3.93
N ALA A 332 -11.83 5.53 -4.89
CA ALA A 332 -10.73 6.46 -5.11
C ALA A 332 -10.48 7.38 -3.89
N ARG A 333 -11.54 7.97 -3.33
CA ARG A 333 -11.45 8.82 -2.13
C ARG A 333 -10.92 8.05 -0.92
N LEU A 334 -11.32 6.80 -0.74
CA LEU A 334 -10.79 5.92 0.31
C LEU A 334 -9.31 5.57 0.13
N MET A 335 -8.76 5.73 -1.08
CA MET A 335 -7.31 5.62 -1.36
C MET A 335 -6.59 6.98 -1.25
N GLY A 336 -7.31 8.06 -0.92
CA GLY A 336 -6.79 9.42 -0.81
C GLY A 336 -6.60 10.13 -2.15
N LEU A 337 -7.22 9.63 -3.23
CA LEU A 337 -7.16 10.26 -4.55
C LEU A 337 -8.17 11.41 -4.66
N PRO A 338 -7.81 12.52 -5.34
CA PRO A 338 -8.72 13.64 -5.55
C PRO A 338 -9.86 13.27 -6.52
N ASP A 339 -10.93 14.06 -6.49
CA ASP A 339 -12.08 13.89 -7.40
C ASP A 339 -11.72 14.11 -8.87
N SER A 340 -10.62 14.81 -9.16
CA SER A 340 -10.06 14.98 -10.50
C SER A 340 -9.38 13.72 -11.05
N TYR A 341 -8.99 12.77 -10.20
CA TYR A 341 -8.36 11.53 -10.64
C TYR A 341 -9.34 10.71 -11.50
N ARG A 342 -8.92 10.34 -12.71
CA ARG A 342 -9.70 9.60 -13.70
C ARG A 342 -9.62 8.10 -13.43
N MET A 343 -10.66 7.55 -12.82
CA MET A 343 -10.83 6.11 -12.67
C MET A 343 -11.34 5.46 -13.97
N PRO A 344 -11.04 4.17 -14.22
CA PRO A 344 -11.70 3.41 -15.27
C PRO A 344 -13.23 3.47 -15.17
N ARG A 345 -13.91 3.60 -16.31
CA ARG A 345 -15.38 3.50 -16.37
C ARG A 345 -15.89 2.10 -15.97
N ASN A 346 -15.09 1.06 -16.22
CA ASN A 346 -15.43 -0.30 -15.80
C ASN A 346 -15.20 -0.46 -14.30
N TYR A 347 -16.28 -0.76 -13.57
CA TYR A 347 -16.26 -0.95 -12.11
C TYR A 347 -15.18 -1.91 -11.61
N ASN A 348 -15.02 -3.09 -12.25
CA ASN A 348 -14.04 -4.07 -11.80
C ASN A 348 -12.60 -3.61 -12.08
N ALA A 349 -12.36 -2.94 -13.21
CA ALA A 349 -11.06 -2.34 -13.52
C ALA A 349 -10.69 -1.25 -12.51
N ALA A 350 -11.64 -0.36 -12.19
CA ALA A 350 -11.47 0.67 -11.16
C ALA A 350 -11.11 0.05 -9.79
N TYR A 351 -11.80 -1.02 -9.39
CA TYR A 351 -11.49 -1.73 -8.15
C TYR A 351 -10.19 -2.52 -8.20
N LYS A 352 -9.70 -2.92 -9.37
CA LYS A 352 -8.36 -3.50 -9.51
C LYS A 352 -7.29 -2.42 -9.27
N VAL A 353 -7.47 -1.21 -9.81
CA VAL A 353 -6.58 -0.06 -9.55
C VAL A 353 -6.57 0.30 -8.07
N ALA A 354 -7.75 0.55 -7.47
CA ALA A 354 -7.85 0.90 -6.05
C ALA A 354 -7.42 -0.24 -5.12
N GLY A 355 -7.78 -1.48 -5.46
CA GLY A 355 -7.51 -2.67 -4.66
C GLY A 355 -6.02 -3.01 -4.57
N ASP A 356 -5.28 -2.85 -5.67
CA ASP A 356 -3.84 -3.13 -5.72
C ASP A 356 -2.96 -1.93 -5.34
N GLY A 357 -3.49 -0.71 -5.39
CA GLY A 357 -2.70 0.50 -5.12
C GLY A 357 -2.31 0.73 -3.66
N VAL A 358 -1.56 1.81 -3.42
CA VAL A 358 -1.14 2.27 -2.10
C VAL A 358 -1.92 3.52 -1.70
N VAL A 359 -2.18 3.73 -0.40
CA VAL A 359 -2.96 4.87 0.07
C VAL A 359 -2.09 6.13 0.03
N VAL A 360 -2.54 7.13 -0.72
CA VAL A 360 -1.80 8.36 -1.02
C VAL A 360 -1.32 9.09 0.26
N PRO A 361 -2.19 9.36 1.25
CA PRO A 361 -1.76 9.97 2.52
C PRO A 361 -0.70 9.20 3.31
N VAL A 362 -0.62 7.88 3.20
CA VAL A 362 0.41 7.10 3.89
C VAL A 362 1.78 7.35 3.25
N VAL A 363 1.81 7.46 1.92
CA VAL A 363 3.05 7.79 1.18
C VAL A 363 3.47 9.23 1.46
N GLN A 364 2.52 10.18 1.51
CA GLN A 364 2.77 11.57 1.90
C GLN A 364 3.37 11.68 3.31
N TYR A 365 2.85 10.89 4.24
CA TYR A 365 3.38 10.80 5.60
C TYR A 365 4.81 10.26 5.64
N LEU A 366 5.13 9.21 4.87
CA LEU A 366 6.50 8.69 4.76
C LEU A 366 7.45 9.72 4.14
N ASP A 367 6.95 10.46 3.14
CA ASP A 367 7.70 11.53 2.50
C ASP A 367 8.08 12.64 3.50
N GLU A 368 7.11 13.14 4.25
CA GLU A 368 7.31 14.20 5.25
C GLU A 368 8.16 13.74 6.44
N THR A 369 7.90 12.53 6.93
CA THR A 369 8.53 12.02 8.16
C THR A 369 9.95 11.51 7.92
N LEU A 370 10.22 10.99 6.72
CA LEU A 370 11.45 10.25 6.46
C LEU A 370 12.14 10.64 5.15
N PHE A 371 11.44 10.72 4.02
CA PHE A 371 12.12 10.92 2.74
C PHE A 371 12.69 12.34 2.59
N GLN A 372 11.92 13.39 2.82
CA GLN A 372 12.40 14.77 2.79
C GLN A 372 13.55 15.01 3.80
N PRO A 373 13.46 14.56 5.07
CA PRO A 373 14.58 14.66 6.00
C PRO A 373 15.84 13.92 5.57
N VAL A 374 15.72 12.78 4.88
CA VAL A 374 16.87 12.07 4.29
C VAL A 374 17.44 12.86 3.11
N MET A 375 16.58 13.42 2.25
CA MET A 375 17.01 14.22 1.11
C MET A 375 17.78 15.47 1.53
N ALA A 376 17.31 16.17 2.56
CA ALA A 376 18.01 17.32 3.13
C ALA A 376 19.44 16.97 3.55
N ARG A 377 19.67 15.77 4.12
CA ARG A 377 21.02 15.30 4.51
C ARG A 377 21.86 14.85 3.32
N ALA A 378 21.22 14.28 2.30
CA ALA A 378 21.89 13.82 1.09
C ALA A 378 22.37 14.99 0.21
N GLN A 379 21.75 16.16 0.33
CA GLN A 379 22.16 17.40 -0.37
C GLN A 379 23.37 18.06 0.29
N VAL A 380 23.52 18.00 1.62
CA VAL A 380 24.66 18.58 2.37
C VAL A 380 26.02 17.92 2.03
N ARG A 381 26.01 16.76 1.39
CA ARG A 381 27.21 15.97 1.04
C ARG A 381 27.62 16.02 -0.44
N ALA A 382 26.79 16.58 -1.32
CA ALA A 382 27.10 16.71 -2.75
C ALA A 382 27.86 18.02 -2.99
#